data_AF-A0A5J5S162-F1
#
_entry.id   AF-A0A5J5S162-F1
#
_cell.length_a   1.000
_cell.length_b   1.000
_cell.length_c   1.000
_cell.angle_alpha   90.00
_cell.angle_beta   90.00
_cell.angle_gamma   90.00
#
_symmetry.space_group_name_H-M   'P 1'
#
loop_
_entity.id
_entity.type
_entity.pdbx_description
1 polymer ?
#
loop_
_entity_poly.entity_id
_entity_poly.type
_entity_poly.pdbx_seq_one_letter_code
_entity_poly.pdbx_strand_id
1 'polypeptide(L)'
;MDKKKRRIGTPVWKPVCTQASSLEEPVVKDVGVESEIGSQMQEVNESTIEVMDATVTPKAFEDDIEDEASKENPVLSAAKHSLSVEVGASVIRFVRGKDGSTKEKIEKETGVQIILPSSKQEDAIIIEGTSAVSVAKASKEIQHIINEAVKTPSLDYSHFVSLPLAIHPELVAKLVNFQNSILGISDANAGENLEGNSDGDGYEGDAQDEQLDKGSAVAVERKVANDRESVKVDVRGIPLVSYAPKEPKDSKSSSLSDLRIEKSIFIKPKTFHLTVLMLKLWNKERVNLATEVLKSISPKVMDALDNRPLFVRLKGLDCMRGSLDKACVVYAPVEEIGSENRLSRACQVIIDAFVEAGLVLERDIRHELKLHATVMNAKHRKRRGNRKVKSDFFNACGIFKQFGSEEWGEYLIREAHLSQRFKYDENGYYHCCASIPFPENMQVD
;
A
#
# COMPACT_ATOMS: atom_id res chain seq x y z
N MET A 1 58.33 -6.75 0.96
CA MET A 1 57.17 -5.86 0.88
C MET A 1 55.95 -6.66 1.30
N ASP A 2 55.54 -6.44 2.55
CA ASP A 2 54.77 -7.39 3.35
C ASP A 2 53.26 -7.38 3.07
N LYS A 3 52.71 -8.58 2.94
CA LYS A 3 51.27 -8.87 2.87
C LYS A 3 50.69 -8.87 4.29
N LYS A 4 49.82 -7.91 4.62
CA LYS A 4 49.07 -7.92 5.89
C LYS A 4 47.62 -8.35 5.67
N LYS A 5 47.34 -9.60 6.01
CA LYS A 5 46.00 -10.21 6.14
C LYS A 5 45.19 -9.47 7.22
N ARG A 6 43.96 -9.02 6.91
CA ARG A 6 42.98 -8.58 7.92
C ARG A 6 42.12 -9.78 8.32
N ARG A 7 42.01 -10.00 9.64
CA ARG A 7 41.27 -11.09 10.29
C ARG A 7 39.75 -10.83 10.21
N ILE A 8 39.00 -11.86 9.88
CA ILE A 8 37.54 -11.97 10.01
C ILE A 8 37.26 -12.38 11.46
N GLY A 9 36.47 -11.59 12.20
CA GLY A 9 36.01 -11.90 13.54
C GLY A 9 34.48 -12.00 13.55
N THR A 10 33.98 -13.21 13.74
CA THR A 10 32.56 -13.53 13.95
C THR A 10 32.19 -13.30 15.41
N PRO A 11 31.10 -12.59 15.76
CA PRO A 11 30.63 -12.54 17.14
C PRO A 11 29.78 -13.77 17.46
N VAL A 12 30.26 -14.57 18.42
CA VAL A 12 29.58 -15.72 19.03
C VAL A 12 28.60 -15.22 20.09
N TRP A 13 27.32 -15.57 19.96
CA TRP A 13 26.30 -15.34 20.99
C TRP A 13 26.24 -16.55 21.94
N LYS A 14 26.25 -16.30 23.25
CA LYS A 14 25.90 -17.29 24.29
C LYS A 14 24.66 -16.82 25.05
N PRO A 15 23.69 -17.70 25.35
CA PRO A 15 22.43 -17.36 25.98
C PRO A 15 22.56 -17.32 27.52
N VAL A 16 21.83 -16.42 28.16
CA VAL A 16 21.62 -16.43 29.62
C VAL A 16 20.15 -16.72 29.91
N CYS A 17 19.95 -17.83 30.59
CA CYS A 17 18.71 -18.36 31.14
C CYS A 17 18.32 -17.59 32.42
N THR A 18 17.05 -17.26 32.58
CA THR A 18 16.45 -16.97 33.89
C THR A 18 15.36 -17.99 34.16
N GLN A 19 15.54 -18.72 35.27
CA GLN A 19 14.60 -19.72 35.75
C GLN A 19 13.41 -19.09 36.47
N ALA A 20 12.31 -19.84 36.42
CA ALA A 20 11.06 -19.62 37.14
C ALA A 20 11.22 -19.83 38.66
N SER A 21 10.36 -19.16 39.43
CA SER A 21 10.01 -19.52 40.80
C SER A 21 8.52 -19.31 41.00
N SER A 22 7.81 -20.43 41.12
CA SER A 22 6.42 -20.62 41.50
C SER A 22 6.19 -20.37 42.99
N LEU A 23 5.11 -19.67 43.36
CA LEU A 23 4.38 -19.88 44.62
C LEU A 23 2.89 -19.59 44.40
N GLU A 24 2.08 -20.52 44.90
CA GLU A 24 0.62 -20.63 44.76
C GLU A 24 -0.18 -19.65 45.64
N GLU A 25 -1.46 -19.51 45.30
CA GLU A 25 -2.52 -18.71 45.94
C GLU A 25 -2.84 -19.10 47.39
N PRO A 26 -3.69 -18.31 48.10
CA PRO A 26 -5.06 -18.80 48.21
C PRO A 26 -6.18 -17.73 48.15
N VAL A 27 -7.33 -18.25 47.70
CA VAL A 27 -8.71 -17.75 47.58
C VAL A 27 -9.31 -17.17 48.88
N VAL A 28 -10.03 -16.03 48.79
CA VAL A 28 -11.25 -15.74 49.58
C VAL A 28 -12.23 -14.85 48.77
N LYS A 29 -13.53 -15.14 48.92
CA LYS A 29 -14.72 -14.62 48.22
C LYS A 29 -15.35 -13.34 48.84
N ASP A 30 -16.10 -12.65 47.98
CA ASP A 30 -17.36 -11.88 48.16
C ASP A 30 -17.45 -10.68 49.12
N VAL A 31 -17.92 -9.54 48.58
CA VAL A 31 -19.25 -8.91 48.79
C VAL A 31 -19.16 -7.43 48.37
N GLY A 32 -20.10 -6.95 47.54
CA GLY A 32 -20.19 -5.56 47.10
C GLY A 32 -21.01 -4.65 48.02
N VAL A 33 -20.82 -3.34 47.89
CA VAL A 33 -21.81 -2.25 48.11
C VAL A 33 -21.38 -1.02 47.30
N GLU A 34 -22.36 -0.37 46.68
CA GLU A 34 -22.31 0.88 45.92
C GLU A 34 -21.88 2.11 46.74
N SER A 35 -21.29 3.12 46.09
CA SER A 35 -21.51 4.53 46.45
C SER A 35 -21.09 5.47 45.31
N GLU A 36 -22.05 6.22 44.79
CA GLU A 36 -21.85 7.44 44.00
C GLU A 36 -21.36 8.58 44.89
N ILE A 37 -20.53 9.50 44.37
CA ILE A 37 -20.70 10.97 44.44
C ILE A 37 -19.69 11.67 43.50
N GLY A 38 -20.28 12.45 42.59
CA GLY A 38 -19.87 13.69 41.92
C GLY A 38 -18.48 14.33 42.08
N SER A 39 -17.99 14.81 40.93
CA SER A 39 -17.58 16.20 40.62
C SER A 39 -16.18 16.39 40.01
N GLN A 40 -16.24 17.04 38.83
CA GLN A 40 -15.34 18.07 38.28
C GLN A 40 -13.95 17.71 37.73
N MET A 41 -13.86 17.95 36.42
CA MET A 41 -12.81 18.66 35.68
C MET A 41 -11.37 18.56 36.19
N GLN A 42 -10.50 17.93 35.40
CA GLN A 42 -9.21 18.57 35.07
C GLN A 42 -8.64 18.10 33.73
N GLU A 43 -7.99 19.07 33.12
CA GLU A 43 -7.42 19.15 31.78
C GLU A 43 -5.95 18.66 31.81
N VAL A 44 -5.45 18.26 30.63
CA VAL A 44 -4.02 18.09 30.26
C VAL A 44 -3.28 16.88 30.86
N ASN A 45 -3.11 15.84 30.04
CA ASN A 45 -1.98 14.91 30.16
C ASN A 45 -1.04 15.12 28.99
N GLU A 46 0.01 15.90 29.26
CA GLU A 46 1.19 16.06 28.43
C GLU A 46 2.05 14.80 28.60
N SER A 47 2.27 14.07 27.51
CA SER A 47 3.12 12.89 27.47
C SER A 47 4.57 13.26 27.80
N THR A 48 5.04 12.74 28.92
CA THR A 48 6.41 12.84 29.42
C THR A 48 7.40 12.29 28.39
N ILE A 49 8.35 13.12 27.95
CA ILE A 49 9.50 12.69 27.15
C ILE A 49 10.55 12.15 28.11
N GLU A 50 10.89 10.87 27.97
CA GLU A 50 12.02 10.26 28.67
C GLU A 50 13.34 10.84 28.11
N VAL A 51 14.00 11.66 28.92
CA VAL A 51 15.38 12.09 28.69
C VAL A 51 16.28 11.10 29.40
N MET A 52 17.00 10.30 28.63
CA MET A 52 18.08 9.46 29.14
C MET A 52 19.27 10.37 29.54
N ASP A 53 19.48 10.51 30.84
CA ASP A 53 20.64 11.20 31.42
C ASP A 53 21.73 10.18 31.78
N ALA A 54 22.96 10.44 31.35
CA ALA A 54 24.09 9.53 31.55
C ALA A 54 24.68 9.77 32.95
N THR A 55 24.49 8.79 33.84
CA THR A 55 25.04 8.78 35.21
C THR A 55 26.58 8.70 35.19
N VAL A 56 27.25 9.64 35.85
CA VAL A 56 28.67 9.51 36.24
C VAL A 56 28.76 9.54 37.77
N THR A 57 29.30 8.47 38.34
CA THR A 57 29.63 8.32 39.77
C THR A 57 30.96 8.99 40.07
N PRO A 58 31.12 9.72 41.20
CA PRO A 58 32.44 10.20 41.62
C PRO A 58 33.08 9.18 42.59
N LYS A 59 34.33 8.81 42.33
CA LYS A 59 35.25 8.30 43.36
C LYS A 59 36.27 9.38 43.68
N ALA A 60 36.34 9.72 44.96
CA ALA A 60 37.32 10.58 45.58
C ALA A 60 38.73 9.99 45.51
N PHE A 61 39.74 10.83 45.33
CA PHE A 61 41.04 10.78 46.01
C PHE A 61 41.66 12.20 45.98
N GLU A 62 42.10 12.66 47.15
CA GLU A 62 42.91 13.86 47.37
C GLU A 62 44.37 13.56 47.02
N ASP A 63 45.08 14.54 46.44
CA ASP A 63 46.44 14.93 46.87
C ASP A 63 46.84 16.26 46.19
N ASP A 64 47.42 17.15 46.99
CA ASP A 64 47.93 18.48 46.67
C ASP A 64 49.13 18.47 45.70
N ILE A 65 49.31 19.56 44.93
CA ILE A 65 50.58 20.30 44.67
C ILE A 65 50.29 21.54 43.80
N GLU A 66 50.80 22.70 44.25
CA GLU A 66 50.85 24.00 43.55
C GLU A 66 51.79 23.97 42.32
N ASP A 67 51.45 24.63 41.20
CA ASP A 67 52.27 25.70 40.57
C ASP A 67 51.60 26.34 39.33
N GLU A 68 52.11 27.51 38.98
CA GLU A 68 51.65 28.55 38.06
C GLU A 68 51.29 28.20 36.58
N ALA A 69 50.36 29.02 36.09
CA ALA A 69 50.31 29.63 34.75
C ALA A 69 50.35 28.73 33.51
N SER A 70 49.16 28.52 32.93
CA SER A 70 48.95 28.81 31.50
C SER A 70 47.47 29.01 31.21
N LYS A 71 47.18 30.14 30.54
CA LYS A 71 45.87 30.45 29.98
C LYS A 71 45.60 29.48 28.82
N GLU A 72 44.75 28.49 29.04
CA GLU A 72 43.99 27.88 27.96
C GLU A 72 42.51 27.93 28.33
N ASN A 73 41.74 28.69 27.55
CA ASN A 73 40.28 28.63 27.59
C ASN A 73 39.87 27.19 27.30
N PRO A 74 39.06 26.53 28.15
CA PRO A 74 38.42 25.31 27.72
C PRO A 74 37.45 25.69 26.61
N VAL A 75 37.77 25.31 25.37
CA VAL A 75 36.80 25.31 24.29
C VAL A 75 35.72 24.32 24.72
N LEU A 76 34.65 24.85 25.30
CA LEU A 76 33.40 24.13 25.49
C LEU A 76 33.00 23.62 24.11
N SER A 77 33.20 22.32 23.85
CA SER A 77 32.58 21.66 22.72
C SER A 77 31.08 21.81 22.93
N ALA A 78 30.47 22.80 22.27
CA ALA A 78 29.05 23.07 22.39
C ALA A 78 28.31 21.75 22.18
N ALA A 79 27.59 21.29 23.20
CA ALA A 79 26.85 20.04 23.13
C ALA A 79 25.88 20.15 21.96
N LYS A 80 26.13 19.38 20.90
CA LYS A 80 25.22 19.30 19.76
C LYS A 80 24.03 18.46 20.20
N HIS A 81 22.85 19.06 20.15
CA HIS A 81 21.60 18.37 20.37
C HIS A 81 21.06 17.87 19.03
N SER A 82 20.58 16.63 19.00
CA SER A 82 19.99 16.03 17.80
C SER A 82 18.67 15.35 18.14
N LEU A 83 17.70 15.44 17.24
CA LEU A 83 16.42 14.73 17.32
C LEU A 83 16.08 14.11 15.96
N SER A 84 15.54 12.90 15.98
CA SER A 84 15.02 12.21 14.80
C SER A 84 13.50 12.25 14.78
N VAL A 85 12.91 12.53 13.62
CA VAL A 85 11.46 12.45 13.38
C VAL A 85 11.21 11.38 12.33
N GLU A 86 10.54 10.29 12.73
CA GLU A 86 10.17 9.21 11.82
C GLU A 86 8.95 9.59 10.95
N VAL A 87 9.17 9.65 9.64
CA VAL A 87 8.16 10.00 8.65
C VAL A 87 8.46 9.36 7.30
N GLY A 88 7.44 8.75 6.72
CA GLY A 88 7.51 8.08 5.43
C GLY A 88 7.81 9.05 4.29
N ALA A 89 8.60 8.57 3.32
CA ALA A 89 9.10 9.35 2.19
C ALA A 89 8.06 10.25 1.47
N SER A 90 6.80 9.82 1.39
CA SER A 90 5.71 10.57 0.72
C SER A 90 5.34 11.87 1.42
N VAL A 91 5.66 12.01 2.71
CA VAL A 91 5.34 13.18 3.53
C VAL A 91 6.53 14.14 3.64
N ILE A 92 7.76 13.65 3.47
CA ILE A 92 8.99 14.45 3.54
C ILE A 92 8.97 15.65 2.59
N ARG A 93 8.33 15.52 1.41
CA ARG A 93 8.17 16.62 0.46
C ARG A 93 7.43 17.84 1.02
N PHE A 94 6.56 17.67 2.01
CA PHE A 94 5.85 18.78 2.65
C PHE A 94 6.75 19.52 3.64
N VAL A 95 7.62 18.79 4.33
CA VAL A 95 8.63 19.39 5.23
C VAL A 95 9.68 20.16 4.41
N ARG A 96 10.11 19.60 3.27
CA ARG A 96 10.99 20.30 2.32
C ARG A 96 10.35 21.57 1.78
N GLY A 97 9.06 21.51 1.45
CA GLY A 97 8.35 22.60 0.79
C GLY A 97 8.72 22.74 -0.68
N LYS A 98 8.05 23.68 -1.36
CA LYS A 98 8.37 24.03 -2.75
C LYS A 98 9.74 24.69 -2.79
N ASP A 99 10.64 24.18 -3.63
CA ASP A 99 12.00 24.68 -3.81
C ASP A 99 12.84 24.75 -2.51
N GLY A 100 12.49 23.96 -1.48
CA GLY A 100 13.21 23.97 -0.19
C GLY A 100 12.76 25.06 0.80
N SER A 101 11.84 25.94 0.40
CA SER A 101 11.45 27.14 1.17
C SER A 101 10.97 26.86 2.60
N THR A 102 10.21 25.78 2.82
CA THR A 102 9.69 25.45 4.15
C THR A 102 10.81 25.00 5.09
N LYS A 103 11.72 24.16 4.60
CA LYS A 103 12.90 23.74 5.35
C LYS A 103 13.76 24.94 5.72
N GLU A 104 14.13 25.78 4.75
CA GLU A 104 14.97 26.96 4.96
C GLU A 104 14.36 27.94 5.97
N LYS A 105 13.03 28.11 5.93
CA LYS A 105 12.31 28.95 6.88
C LYS A 105 12.48 28.43 8.31
N ILE A 106 12.25 27.13 8.54
CA ILE A 106 12.37 26.52 9.87
C ILE A 106 13.81 26.63 10.38
N GLU A 107 14.79 26.31 9.54
CA GLU A 107 16.22 26.42 9.87
C GLU A 107 16.58 27.86 10.28
N LYS A 108 16.10 28.87 9.54
CA LYS A 108 16.34 30.29 9.84
C LYS A 108 15.67 30.75 11.13
N GLU A 109 14.44 30.32 11.41
CA GLU A 109 13.66 30.76 12.58
C GLU A 109 14.07 30.09 13.89
N THR A 110 14.70 28.91 13.81
CA THR A 110 15.08 28.11 14.99
C THR A 110 16.60 28.00 15.17
N GLY A 111 17.39 28.30 14.14
CA GLY A 111 18.84 28.18 14.15
C GLY A 111 19.34 26.73 14.14
N VAL A 112 18.50 25.79 13.68
CA VAL A 112 18.84 24.37 13.56
C VAL A 112 19.23 24.03 12.11
N GLN A 113 19.80 22.85 11.93
CA GLN A 113 20.03 22.21 10.64
C GLN A 113 19.08 21.01 10.50
N ILE A 114 18.37 20.95 9.37
CA ILE A 114 17.43 19.88 9.04
C ILE A 114 18.04 19.01 7.94
N ILE A 115 18.33 17.76 8.26
CA ILE A 115 18.90 16.79 7.32
C ILE A 115 17.74 15.89 6.87
N LEU A 116 17.40 16.01 5.59
CA LEU A 116 16.41 15.15 4.96
C LEU A 116 17.11 13.90 4.40
N PRO A 117 16.45 12.74 4.44
CA PRO A 117 17.03 11.52 3.92
C PRO A 117 17.30 11.63 2.42
N SER A 118 18.43 11.10 2.00
CA SER A 118 18.89 11.14 0.60
C SER A 118 18.27 10.03 -0.25
N SER A 119 17.89 8.93 0.40
CA SER A 119 17.29 7.75 -0.25
C SER A 119 15.80 7.65 0.05
N LYS A 120 15.07 6.94 -0.83
CA LYS A 120 13.64 6.61 -0.60
C LYS A 120 13.43 5.53 0.47
N GLN A 121 14.49 4.98 1.05
CA GLN A 121 14.45 3.90 2.05
C GLN A 121 14.64 4.41 3.48
N GLU A 122 15.09 5.64 3.65
CA GLU A 122 15.24 6.27 4.96
C GLU A 122 13.99 7.09 5.28
N ASP A 123 13.38 6.78 6.43
CA ASP A 123 12.14 7.39 6.90
C ASP A 123 12.40 8.34 8.09
N ALA A 124 13.59 8.93 8.20
CA ALA A 124 13.96 9.77 9.35
C ALA A 124 14.46 11.14 8.91
N ILE A 125 13.87 12.20 9.48
CA ILE A 125 14.37 13.56 9.38
C ILE A 125 15.21 13.85 10.63
N ILE A 126 16.47 14.23 10.45
CA ILE A 126 17.38 14.54 11.55
C ILE A 126 17.42 16.06 11.74
N ILE A 127 17.25 16.52 12.97
CA ILE A 127 17.27 17.93 13.36
C ILE A 127 18.45 18.14 14.31
N GLU A 128 19.45 18.90 13.90
CA GLU A 128 20.65 19.18 14.70
C GLU A 128 20.72 20.66 15.10
N GLY A 129 21.08 20.95 16.35
CA GLY A 129 21.20 22.32 16.82
C GLY A 129 22.10 22.45 18.04
N THR A 130 22.43 23.69 18.40
CA THR A 130 23.26 24.01 19.58
C THR A 130 22.44 24.13 20.88
N SER A 131 21.11 24.05 20.79
CA SER A 131 20.20 24.18 21.92
C SER A 131 19.06 23.17 21.82
N ALA A 132 18.82 22.42 22.89
CA ALA A 132 17.69 21.48 23.00
C ALA A 132 16.35 22.19 22.75
N VAL A 133 16.19 23.44 23.19
CA VAL A 133 14.96 24.22 23.00
C VAL A 133 14.73 24.53 21.52
N SER A 134 15.78 24.89 20.78
CA SER A 134 15.70 25.14 19.34
C SER A 134 15.31 23.88 18.57
N VAL A 135 15.92 22.74 18.90
CA VAL A 135 15.63 21.44 18.28
C VAL A 135 14.18 21.02 18.56
N ALA A 136 13.70 21.14 19.80
CA ALA A 136 12.33 20.84 20.17
C ALA A 136 11.31 21.74 19.46
N LYS A 137 11.60 23.03 19.33
CA LYS A 137 10.75 23.98 18.58
C LYS A 137 10.63 23.59 17.11
N ALA A 138 11.76 23.30 16.45
CA ALA A 138 11.77 22.86 15.05
C ALA A 138 11.02 21.53 14.85
N SER A 139 11.21 20.58 15.76
CA SER A 139 10.48 19.31 15.76
C SER A 139 8.97 19.51 15.82
N LYS A 140 8.50 20.37 16.74
CA LYS A 140 7.08 20.70 16.88
C LYS A 140 6.51 21.35 15.61
N GLU A 141 7.27 22.22 14.95
CA GLU A 141 6.86 22.84 13.69
C GLU A 141 6.79 21.81 12.53
N ILE A 142 7.76 20.90 12.43
CA ILE A 142 7.73 19.78 11.47
C ILE A 142 6.52 18.88 11.73
N GLN A 143 6.25 18.52 12.99
CA GLN A 143 5.10 17.68 13.34
C GLN A 143 3.77 18.35 12.97
N HIS A 144 3.66 19.67 13.14
CA HIS A 144 2.50 20.42 12.70
C HIS A 144 2.29 20.35 11.18
N ILE A 145 3.36 20.53 10.39
CA ILE A 145 3.31 20.42 8.92
C ILE A 145 2.86 19.01 8.50
N ILE A 146 3.40 17.97 9.14
CA ILE A 146 3.02 16.58 8.88
C ILE A 146 1.52 16.38 9.15
N ASN A 147 1.04 16.82 10.31
CA ASN A 147 -0.36 16.68 10.71
C ASN A 147 -1.33 17.37 9.74
N GLU A 148 -0.96 18.55 9.23
CA GLU A 148 -1.76 19.26 8.23
C GLU A 148 -1.69 18.60 6.85
N ALA A 149 -0.50 18.19 6.40
CA ALA A 149 -0.30 17.52 5.13
C ALA A 149 -1.16 16.24 5.01
N VAL A 150 -1.23 15.46 6.09
CA VAL A 150 -2.04 14.24 6.18
C VAL A 150 -3.52 14.50 5.95
N LYS A 151 -4.08 15.58 6.50
CA LYS A 151 -5.50 15.92 6.33
C LYS A 151 -5.82 16.36 4.90
N THR A 152 -4.83 16.86 4.16
CA THR A 152 -5.06 17.38 2.81
C THR A 152 -5.29 16.27 1.76
N PRO A 153 -6.04 16.54 0.68
CA PRO A 153 -6.14 15.63 -0.47
C PRO A 153 -4.84 15.44 -1.26
N SER A 154 -3.82 16.27 -1.00
CA SER A 154 -2.56 16.26 -1.75
C SER A 154 -1.66 15.07 -1.40
N LEU A 155 -1.82 14.51 -0.19
CA LEU A 155 -1.23 13.24 0.22
C LEU A 155 -2.19 12.11 -0.15
N ASP A 156 -1.72 11.19 -0.97
CA ASP A 156 -2.42 9.96 -1.33
C ASP A 156 -2.52 8.99 -0.13
N TYR A 157 -3.53 8.12 -0.16
CA TYR A 157 -3.59 6.98 0.75
C TYR A 157 -2.41 6.04 0.54
N SER A 158 -1.87 5.53 1.64
CA SER A 158 -0.68 4.67 1.68
C SER A 158 -1.01 3.20 1.92
N HIS A 159 -2.09 2.94 2.65
CA HIS A 159 -2.48 1.62 3.13
C HIS A 159 -4.00 1.48 3.03
N PHE A 160 -4.50 0.26 3.13
CA PHE A 160 -5.93 -0.01 3.12
C PHE A 160 -6.22 -1.33 3.83
N VAL A 161 -7.44 -1.47 4.37
CA VAL A 161 -7.96 -2.76 4.83
C VAL A 161 -8.83 -3.34 3.72
N SER A 162 -8.64 -4.62 3.40
CA SER A 162 -9.37 -5.29 2.31
C SER A 162 -9.68 -6.75 2.59
N LEU A 163 -10.62 -7.28 1.81
CA LEU A 163 -10.93 -8.71 1.72
C LEU A 163 -10.37 -9.23 0.39
N PRO A 164 -9.33 -10.08 0.39
CA PRO A 164 -8.73 -10.58 -0.84
C PRO A 164 -9.69 -11.44 -1.67
N LEU A 165 -9.77 -11.16 -2.97
CA LEU A 165 -10.52 -11.96 -3.95
C LEU A 165 -9.60 -12.69 -4.94
N ALA A 166 -8.38 -12.17 -5.15
CA ALA A 166 -7.39 -12.76 -6.04
C ALA A 166 -6.86 -14.14 -5.55
N ILE A 167 -7.24 -14.55 -4.34
CA ILE A 167 -6.97 -15.89 -3.80
C ILE A 167 -7.73 -17.01 -4.53
N HIS A 168 -8.76 -16.67 -5.31
CA HIS A 168 -9.60 -17.60 -6.06
C HIS A 168 -9.17 -17.64 -7.54
N PRO A 169 -8.43 -18.68 -7.99
CA PRO A 169 -7.86 -18.73 -9.35
C PRO A 169 -8.92 -18.64 -10.46
N GLU A 170 -10.10 -19.20 -10.25
CA GLU A 170 -11.22 -19.18 -11.18
C GLU A 170 -11.79 -17.77 -11.36
N LEU A 171 -11.82 -16.95 -10.30
CA LEU A 171 -12.23 -15.53 -10.39
C LEU A 171 -11.19 -14.72 -11.15
N VAL A 172 -9.90 -14.97 -10.85
CA VAL A 172 -8.78 -14.34 -11.55
C VAL A 172 -8.84 -14.68 -13.05
N ALA A 173 -9.10 -15.93 -13.41
CA ALA A 173 -9.24 -16.36 -14.80
C ALA A 173 -10.44 -15.67 -15.50
N LYS A 174 -11.59 -15.57 -14.84
CA LYS A 174 -12.74 -14.80 -15.36
C LYS A 174 -12.39 -13.33 -15.61
N LEU A 175 -11.67 -12.69 -14.69
CA LEU A 175 -11.24 -11.31 -14.85
C LEU A 175 -10.23 -11.13 -15.98
N VAL A 176 -9.32 -12.09 -16.20
CA VAL A 176 -8.42 -12.11 -17.36
C VAL A 176 -9.23 -12.25 -18.67
N ASN A 177 -10.19 -13.16 -18.72
CA ASN A 177 -11.04 -13.36 -19.90
C ASN A 177 -11.87 -12.11 -20.23
N PHE A 178 -12.45 -11.47 -19.21
CA PHE A 178 -13.12 -10.17 -19.35
C PHE A 178 -12.21 -9.12 -19.99
N GLN A 179 -10.95 -9.00 -19.51
CA GLN A 179 -9.97 -8.06 -20.06
C GLN A 179 -9.60 -8.39 -21.51
N ASN A 180 -9.30 -9.66 -21.81
CA ASN A 180 -8.90 -10.10 -23.14
C ASN A 180 -10.03 -9.90 -24.16
N SER A 181 -11.27 -10.21 -23.77
CA SER A 181 -12.45 -10.04 -24.63
C SER A 181 -12.68 -8.57 -25.00
N ILE A 182 -12.58 -7.65 -24.03
CA ILE A 182 -12.74 -6.21 -24.30
C ILE A 182 -11.58 -5.64 -25.11
N LEU A 183 -10.35 -6.12 -24.86
CA LEU A 183 -9.16 -5.69 -25.59
C LEU A 183 -9.04 -6.32 -26.99
N GLY A 184 -9.90 -7.27 -27.36
CA GLY A 184 -9.85 -7.98 -28.63
C GLY A 184 -8.64 -8.92 -28.76
N ILE A 185 -8.07 -9.36 -27.63
CA ILE A 185 -6.96 -10.33 -27.62
C ILE A 185 -7.58 -11.72 -27.77
N SER A 186 -7.42 -12.32 -28.95
CA SER A 186 -7.74 -13.74 -29.17
C SER A 186 -6.49 -14.58 -28.95
N ASP A 187 -6.63 -15.79 -28.40
CA ASP A 187 -5.56 -16.76 -28.11
C ASP A 187 -4.85 -17.34 -29.35
N ALA A 188 -4.80 -16.60 -30.46
CA ALA A 188 -4.17 -17.03 -31.70
C ALA A 188 -2.64 -16.81 -31.75
N ASN A 189 -2.02 -16.27 -30.70
CA ASN A 189 -0.57 -16.14 -30.57
C ASN A 189 -0.09 -16.45 -29.15
N ALA A 190 -0.47 -17.61 -28.61
CA ALA A 190 0.21 -18.22 -27.48
C ALA A 190 1.49 -18.90 -27.96
N GLY A 191 2.49 -18.09 -28.32
CA GLY A 191 3.81 -18.54 -28.73
C GLY A 191 4.81 -17.43 -28.43
N GLU A 192 5.52 -17.61 -27.31
CA GLU A 192 6.73 -16.88 -26.92
C GLU A 192 6.61 -15.35 -26.78
N ASN A 193 6.40 -14.89 -25.55
CA ASN A 193 7.08 -13.74 -24.95
C ASN A 193 6.77 -13.68 -23.44
N LEU A 194 7.38 -14.61 -22.70
CA LEU A 194 7.61 -14.48 -21.27
C LEU A 194 8.93 -13.73 -21.10
N GLU A 195 8.91 -12.39 -21.09
CA GLU A 195 10.03 -11.62 -20.53
C GLU A 195 9.52 -10.47 -19.65
N GLY A 196 10.22 -10.31 -18.53
CA GLY A 196 9.77 -9.63 -17.33
C GLY A 196 9.58 -8.13 -17.46
N ASN A 197 8.51 -7.65 -16.83
CA ASN A 197 8.38 -6.22 -16.54
C ASN A 197 9.23 -5.90 -15.32
N SER A 198 10.47 -5.49 -15.56
CA SER A 198 11.20 -4.63 -14.63
C SER A 198 10.60 -3.22 -14.73
N ASP A 199 9.55 -2.94 -13.96
CA ASP A 199 8.98 -1.59 -13.82
C ASP A 199 9.84 -0.79 -12.82
N GLY A 200 10.84 -0.08 -13.35
CA GLY A 200 11.44 1.07 -12.67
C GLY A 200 10.50 2.26 -12.81
N ASP A 201 9.88 2.69 -11.70
CA ASP A 201 9.04 3.89 -11.66
C ASP A 201 9.91 5.16 -11.77
N GLY A 202 9.96 5.73 -12.98
CA GLY A 202 10.68 6.95 -13.31
C GLY A 202 10.04 8.23 -12.74
N TYR A 203 10.84 8.97 -11.96
CA TYR A 203 10.80 10.43 -11.87
C TYR A 203 12.11 10.95 -12.46
N GLU A 204 12.03 11.93 -13.37
CA GLU A 204 13.19 12.56 -14.01
C GLU A 204 13.91 13.55 -13.08
N GLY A 205 15.24 13.61 -13.24
CA GLY A 205 16.14 14.68 -12.82
C GLY A 205 17.40 14.64 -13.69
N ASP A 206 17.75 15.78 -14.28
CA ASP A 206 18.66 15.98 -15.41
C ASP A 206 20.15 15.58 -15.24
N ALA A 207 20.72 15.18 -16.38
CA ALA A 207 22.09 15.33 -16.91
C ALA A 207 23.31 14.71 -16.18
N GLN A 208 24.02 13.77 -16.85
CA GLN A 208 25.19 14.06 -17.70
C GLN A 208 25.70 12.81 -18.44
N ASP A 209 26.34 13.07 -19.58
CA ASP A 209 27.00 12.14 -20.52
C ASP A 209 27.84 11.05 -19.88
N GLU A 210 27.81 9.84 -20.47
CA GLU A 210 29.04 9.24 -20.99
C GLU A 210 28.75 8.15 -22.05
N GLN A 211 29.63 8.14 -23.05
CA GLN A 211 29.61 7.44 -24.33
C GLN A 211 30.10 5.98 -24.19
N LEU A 212 29.99 5.21 -25.30
CA LEU A 212 30.60 3.89 -25.64
C LEU A 212 29.58 2.75 -25.78
N ASP A 213 29.66 1.78 -26.68
CA ASP A 213 30.25 1.62 -28.02
C ASP A 213 29.58 0.36 -28.63
N LYS A 214 29.64 0.22 -29.95
CA LYS A 214 29.00 -0.77 -30.83
C LYS A 214 29.35 -2.23 -30.55
N GLY A 215 28.47 -3.16 -30.97
CA GLY A 215 28.79 -4.58 -31.06
C GLY A 215 27.78 -5.48 -31.79
N SER A 216 27.87 -5.51 -33.13
CA SER A 216 27.62 -6.61 -34.10
C SER A 216 26.39 -7.54 -33.96
N ALA A 217 25.51 -7.46 -34.96
CA ALA A 217 24.54 -8.50 -35.32
C ALA A 217 25.21 -9.62 -36.14
N VAL A 218 24.81 -10.88 -35.93
CA VAL A 218 25.15 -12.01 -36.81
C VAL A 218 23.86 -12.79 -37.12
N ALA A 219 23.49 -12.79 -38.39
CA ALA A 219 22.44 -13.63 -38.97
C ALA A 219 23.05 -14.97 -39.42
N VAL A 220 22.34 -16.07 -39.19
CA VAL A 220 22.67 -17.38 -39.79
C VAL A 220 21.40 -17.97 -40.38
N GLU A 221 21.33 -17.97 -41.72
CA GLU A 221 20.39 -18.79 -42.50
C GLU A 221 20.72 -20.28 -42.33
N ARG A 222 19.70 -21.13 -42.28
CA ARG A 222 19.87 -22.56 -42.57
C ARG A 222 18.73 -23.09 -43.44
N LYS A 223 19.08 -23.38 -44.69
CA LYS A 223 18.27 -24.12 -45.67
C LYS A 223 18.27 -25.61 -45.35
N VAL A 224 17.11 -26.26 -45.47
CA VAL A 224 17.01 -27.69 -45.82
C VAL A 224 15.84 -27.87 -46.80
N ALA A 225 16.07 -28.67 -47.83
CA ALA A 225 15.19 -28.91 -48.96
C ALA A 225 14.42 -30.25 -48.83
N ASN A 226 13.21 -30.25 -49.41
CA ASN A 226 12.41 -31.31 -50.05
C ASN A 226 12.39 -32.74 -49.46
N ASP A 227 11.17 -33.28 -49.27
CA ASP A 227 10.57 -34.14 -50.30
C ASP A 227 9.05 -34.29 -50.18
N ARG A 228 8.43 -34.66 -51.30
CA ARG A 228 7.01 -34.57 -51.67
C ARG A 228 6.19 -35.78 -51.19
N GLU A 229 4.88 -35.56 -50.95
CA GLU A 229 3.86 -36.43 -51.54
C GLU A 229 2.51 -35.70 -51.68
N SER A 230 1.89 -35.84 -52.86
CA SER A 230 0.68 -35.13 -53.28
C SER A 230 -0.45 -36.12 -53.52
N VAL A 231 -1.64 -35.87 -52.96
CA VAL A 231 -2.89 -36.56 -53.32
C VAL A 231 -3.82 -35.56 -53.99
N LYS A 232 -4.19 -35.85 -55.25
CA LYS A 232 -5.16 -35.09 -56.06
C LYS A 232 -6.55 -35.70 -55.88
N VAL A 233 -7.56 -34.87 -55.60
CA VAL A 233 -8.96 -35.18 -55.92
C VAL A 233 -9.59 -33.96 -56.59
N ASP A 234 -10.11 -34.17 -57.80
CA ASP A 234 -10.75 -33.21 -58.68
C ASP A 234 -12.25 -33.17 -58.40
N VAL A 235 -12.81 -31.99 -58.11
CA VAL A 235 -14.25 -31.73 -58.12
C VAL A 235 -14.50 -30.41 -58.83
N ARG A 236 -14.61 -30.46 -60.16
CA ARG A 236 -15.21 -29.38 -60.95
C ARG A 236 -16.72 -29.61 -61.08
N GLY A 237 -17.50 -28.61 -60.71
CA GLY A 237 -18.84 -28.42 -61.25
C GLY A 237 -19.95 -28.17 -60.23
N ILE A 238 -19.95 -27.01 -59.57
CA ILE A 238 -21.18 -26.43 -58.99
C ILE A 238 -21.21 -24.93 -59.31
N PRO A 239 -22.29 -24.37 -59.89
CA PRO A 239 -22.34 -22.98 -60.34
C PRO A 239 -22.32 -21.99 -59.17
N LEU A 240 -21.41 -21.02 -59.26
CA LEU A 240 -21.21 -19.95 -58.29
C LEU A 240 -22.23 -18.84 -58.55
N VAL A 241 -23.42 -18.93 -57.94
CA VAL A 241 -24.36 -17.80 -57.88
C VAL A 241 -23.90 -16.87 -56.76
N SER A 242 -23.27 -15.76 -57.13
CA SER A 242 -22.85 -14.71 -56.19
C SER A 242 -24.08 -13.93 -55.70
N TYR A 243 -24.59 -14.27 -54.53
CA TYR A 243 -25.37 -13.33 -53.74
C TYR A 243 -24.38 -12.53 -52.89
N ALA A 244 -24.22 -11.25 -53.22
CA ALA A 244 -23.56 -10.30 -52.33
C ALA A 244 -24.33 -10.23 -51.00
N PRO A 245 -23.72 -10.48 -49.84
CA PRO A 245 -24.35 -10.17 -48.58
C PRO A 245 -24.60 -8.66 -48.54
N LYS A 246 -25.87 -8.26 -48.43
CA LYS A 246 -26.18 -6.90 -47.99
C LYS A 246 -25.67 -6.78 -46.57
N GLU A 247 -24.50 -6.17 -46.40
CA GLU A 247 -24.04 -5.70 -45.10
C GLU A 247 -25.15 -4.80 -44.51
N PRO A 248 -25.55 -5.02 -43.25
CA PRO A 248 -26.29 -4.00 -42.52
C PRO A 248 -25.37 -2.80 -42.38
N LYS A 249 -25.59 -1.78 -43.21
CA LYS A 249 -25.17 -0.42 -42.92
C LYS A 249 -25.89 -0.02 -41.63
N ASP A 250 -25.20 -0.16 -40.49
CA ASP A 250 -25.19 0.76 -39.35
C ASP A 250 -24.61 0.08 -38.11
N SER A 251 -23.29 0.08 -38.02
CA SER A 251 -22.57 0.34 -36.76
C SER A 251 -21.09 0.52 -37.10
N LYS A 252 -20.64 1.78 -37.19
CA LYS A 252 -19.20 2.06 -37.10
C LYS A 252 -18.72 1.44 -35.79
N SER A 253 -17.90 0.39 -35.82
CA SER A 253 -17.23 -0.10 -34.63
C SER A 253 -16.33 1.04 -34.14
N SER A 254 -16.78 1.78 -33.13
CA SER A 254 -15.95 2.79 -32.48
C SER A 254 -14.68 2.12 -31.98
N SER A 255 -13.51 2.63 -32.37
CA SER A 255 -12.25 2.04 -31.94
C SER A 255 -12.14 2.14 -30.40
N LEU A 256 -11.37 1.25 -29.76
CA LEU A 256 -11.15 1.33 -28.30
C LEU A 256 -10.56 2.69 -27.88
N SER A 257 -9.81 3.33 -28.78
CA SER A 257 -9.30 4.69 -28.58
C SER A 257 -10.41 5.73 -28.53
N ASP A 258 -11.43 5.62 -29.38
CA ASP A 258 -12.62 6.50 -29.36
C ASP A 258 -13.43 6.31 -28.08
N LEU A 259 -13.50 5.07 -27.60
CA LEU A 259 -14.13 4.70 -26.31
C LEU A 259 -13.24 5.03 -25.10
N ARG A 260 -11.99 5.45 -25.33
CA ARG A 260 -10.96 5.74 -24.32
C ARG A 260 -10.65 4.55 -23.42
N ILE A 261 -10.79 3.33 -23.91
CA ILE A 261 -10.46 2.10 -23.19
C ILE A 261 -8.99 1.74 -23.48
N GLU A 262 -8.18 1.60 -22.43
CA GLU A 262 -6.76 1.26 -22.52
C GLU A 262 -6.41 0.18 -21.48
N LYS A 263 -5.46 -0.71 -21.77
CA LYS A 263 -5.07 -1.80 -20.85
C LYS A 263 -4.76 -1.32 -19.42
N SER A 264 -4.21 -0.11 -19.26
CA SER A 264 -3.85 0.46 -17.96
C SER A 264 -5.04 0.76 -17.04
N ILE A 265 -6.26 0.93 -17.56
CA ILE A 265 -7.43 1.26 -16.73
C ILE A 265 -8.06 0.01 -16.09
N PHE A 266 -7.69 -1.19 -16.53
CA PHE A 266 -8.15 -2.44 -15.92
C PHE A 266 -7.38 -2.71 -14.63
N ILE A 267 -8.06 -3.26 -13.62
CA ILE A 267 -7.41 -3.71 -12.39
C ILE A 267 -6.53 -4.93 -12.69
N LYS A 268 -5.32 -4.96 -12.13
CA LYS A 268 -4.44 -6.13 -12.27
C LYS A 268 -5.12 -7.33 -11.59
N PRO A 269 -5.36 -8.46 -12.28
CA PRO A 269 -6.12 -9.58 -11.72
C PRO A 269 -5.57 -10.12 -10.40
N LYS A 270 -4.23 -10.18 -10.28
CA LYS A 270 -3.51 -10.56 -9.06
C LYS A 270 -3.69 -9.63 -7.87
N THR A 271 -4.37 -8.49 -8.04
CA THR A 271 -4.59 -7.48 -6.99
C THR A 271 -6.07 -7.30 -6.67
N PHE A 272 -6.92 -8.20 -7.15
CA PHE A 272 -8.38 -8.09 -7.01
C PHE A 272 -8.82 -8.31 -5.55
N HIS A 273 -9.63 -7.39 -5.03
CA HIS A 273 -10.03 -7.33 -3.63
C HIS A 273 -11.30 -6.50 -3.43
N LEU A 274 -11.92 -6.61 -2.26
CA LEU A 274 -12.94 -5.69 -1.75
C LEU A 274 -12.28 -4.73 -0.75
N THR A 275 -12.40 -3.41 -0.96
CA THR A 275 -11.82 -2.43 -0.04
C THR A 275 -12.80 -2.13 1.12
N VAL A 276 -12.31 -2.20 2.36
CA VAL A 276 -13.06 -1.86 3.59
C VAL A 276 -12.69 -0.46 4.09
N LEU A 277 -11.39 -0.15 4.19
CA LEU A 277 -10.89 1.15 4.66
C LEU A 277 -9.73 1.64 3.80
N MET A 278 -9.65 2.96 3.60
CA MET A 278 -8.50 3.62 3.00
C MET A 278 -7.76 4.43 4.07
N LEU A 279 -6.44 4.22 4.20
CA LEU A 279 -5.66 4.72 5.33
C LEU A 279 -4.45 5.56 4.89
N LYS A 280 -4.16 6.61 5.65
CA LYS A 280 -2.89 7.35 5.59
C LYS A 280 -2.08 6.99 6.82
N LEU A 281 -1.15 6.05 6.66
CA LEU A 281 -0.19 5.65 7.68
C LEU A 281 1.16 6.18 7.20
N TRP A 282 1.53 7.35 7.73
CA TRP A 282 2.66 8.14 7.23
C TRP A 282 3.96 7.89 7.99
N ASN A 283 3.99 6.99 8.96
CA ASN A 283 5.20 6.57 9.65
C ASN A 283 5.05 5.12 10.13
N LYS A 284 6.13 4.53 10.65
CA LYS A 284 6.17 3.14 11.09
C LYS A 284 5.27 2.90 12.31
N GLU A 285 5.26 3.82 13.26
CA GLU A 285 4.40 3.76 14.46
C GLU A 285 2.93 3.57 14.10
N ARG A 286 2.40 4.32 13.13
CA ARG A 286 1.01 4.18 12.70
C ARG A 286 0.73 2.88 11.94
N VAL A 287 1.72 2.33 11.23
CA VAL A 287 1.61 1.01 10.61
C VAL A 287 1.57 -0.09 11.67
N ASN A 288 2.38 0.03 12.72
CA ASN A 288 2.38 -0.88 13.87
C ASN A 288 1.05 -0.81 14.62
N LEU A 289 0.57 0.39 14.93
CA LEU A 289 -0.73 0.60 15.58
C LEU A 289 -1.86 -0.01 14.75
N ALA A 290 -1.90 0.24 13.44
CA ALA A 290 -2.90 -0.36 12.55
C ALA A 290 -2.83 -1.90 12.53
N THR A 291 -1.63 -2.47 12.61
CA THR A 291 -1.40 -3.92 12.69
C THR A 291 -1.93 -4.50 13.99
N GLU A 292 -1.63 -3.84 15.12
CA GLU A 292 -2.09 -4.24 16.46
C GLU A 292 -3.61 -4.14 16.58
N VAL A 293 -4.20 -3.05 16.09
CA VAL A 293 -5.66 -2.87 16.04
C VAL A 293 -6.30 -4.00 15.25
N LEU A 294 -5.85 -4.26 14.02
CA LEU A 294 -6.43 -5.32 13.19
C LEU A 294 -6.35 -6.69 13.88
N LYS A 295 -5.19 -7.03 14.47
CA LYS A 295 -5.00 -8.31 15.17
C LYS A 295 -5.87 -8.43 16.42
N SER A 296 -5.97 -7.36 17.21
CA SER A 296 -6.71 -7.38 18.49
C SER A 296 -8.22 -7.53 18.31
N ILE A 297 -8.78 -7.10 17.17
CA ILE A 297 -10.20 -7.27 16.87
C ILE A 297 -10.57 -8.62 16.26
N SER A 298 -9.60 -9.51 15.99
CA SER A 298 -9.87 -10.81 15.38
C SER A 298 -11.01 -11.59 16.07
N PRO A 299 -11.07 -11.69 17.42
CA PRO A 299 -12.18 -12.38 18.09
C PRO A 299 -13.53 -11.70 17.85
N LYS A 300 -13.60 -10.37 17.93
CA LYS A 300 -14.84 -9.60 17.67
C LYS A 300 -15.33 -9.77 16.24
N VAL A 301 -14.40 -9.85 15.28
CA VAL A 301 -14.72 -10.11 13.87
C VAL A 301 -15.26 -11.53 13.69
N MET A 302 -14.65 -12.54 14.33
CA MET A 302 -15.14 -13.92 14.31
C MET A 302 -16.55 -14.03 14.90
N ASP A 303 -16.81 -13.34 16.01
CA ASP A 303 -18.14 -13.29 16.63
C ASP A 303 -19.17 -12.56 15.75
N ALA A 304 -18.79 -11.47 15.09
CA ALA A 304 -19.66 -10.76 14.14
C ALA A 304 -20.02 -11.63 12.91
N LEU A 305 -19.15 -12.59 12.59
CA LEU A 305 -19.36 -13.62 11.58
C LEU A 305 -20.05 -14.88 12.14
N ASP A 306 -20.55 -14.85 13.37
CA ASP A 306 -21.19 -15.99 14.06
C ASP A 306 -20.32 -17.27 14.03
N ASN A 307 -18.99 -17.12 13.98
CA ASN A 307 -18.01 -18.22 13.84
C ASN A 307 -18.30 -19.19 12.67
N ARG A 308 -19.03 -18.75 11.65
CA ARG A 308 -19.38 -19.54 10.47
C ARG A 308 -18.68 -19.02 9.20
N PRO A 309 -18.48 -19.87 8.18
CA PRO A 309 -17.99 -19.40 6.88
C PRO A 309 -18.85 -18.29 6.28
N LEU A 310 -18.21 -17.37 5.55
CA LEU A 310 -18.85 -16.23 4.90
C LEU A 310 -18.63 -16.28 3.39
N PHE A 311 -19.71 -16.45 2.63
CA PHE A 311 -19.67 -16.46 1.18
C PHE A 311 -20.25 -15.18 0.61
N VAL A 312 -19.67 -14.72 -0.50
CA VAL A 312 -20.18 -13.60 -1.28
C VAL A 312 -20.44 -14.00 -2.72
N ARG A 313 -21.48 -13.43 -3.31
CA ARG A 313 -21.80 -13.55 -4.73
C ARG A 313 -21.42 -12.26 -5.44
N LEU A 314 -20.70 -12.38 -6.55
CA LEU A 314 -20.43 -11.27 -7.46
C LEU A 314 -21.26 -11.47 -8.73
N LYS A 315 -22.12 -10.49 -9.05
CA LYS A 315 -23.03 -10.57 -10.19
C LYS A 315 -23.24 -9.22 -10.85
N GLY A 316 -23.16 -9.22 -12.18
CA GLY A 316 -23.33 -8.07 -13.05
C GLY A 316 -22.18 -7.07 -12.96
N LEU A 317 -22.45 -5.87 -13.47
CA LEU A 317 -21.57 -4.72 -13.39
C LEU A 317 -22.37 -3.49 -12.97
N ASP A 318 -21.69 -2.58 -12.27
CA ASP A 318 -22.23 -1.29 -11.89
C ASP A 318 -21.14 -0.20 -12.00
N CYS A 319 -21.57 1.05 -12.09
CA CYS A 319 -20.73 2.21 -12.37
C CYS A 319 -20.69 3.14 -11.16
N MET A 320 -19.50 3.34 -10.59
CA MET A 320 -19.29 4.33 -9.54
C MET A 320 -18.86 5.64 -10.19
N ARG A 321 -19.77 6.63 -10.10
CA ARG A 321 -19.64 8.00 -10.62
C ARG A 321 -19.64 8.07 -12.16
N GLY A 322 -20.55 8.88 -12.69
CA GLY A 322 -20.71 9.13 -14.12
C GLY A 322 -21.78 8.26 -14.77
N SER A 323 -22.20 8.64 -15.96
CA SER A 323 -23.07 7.86 -16.84
C SER A 323 -22.27 6.77 -17.57
N LEU A 324 -22.92 5.78 -18.18
CA LEU A 324 -22.22 4.68 -18.86
C LEU A 324 -21.29 5.16 -19.99
N ASP A 325 -21.63 6.25 -20.69
CA ASP A 325 -20.78 6.84 -21.73
C ASP A 325 -19.58 7.64 -21.18
N LYS A 326 -19.60 7.95 -19.88
CA LYS A 326 -18.56 8.70 -19.14
C LYS A 326 -18.28 8.03 -17.78
N ALA A 327 -18.13 6.72 -17.79
CA ALA A 327 -17.87 5.93 -16.59
C ALA A 327 -16.48 6.25 -16.04
N CYS A 328 -16.36 6.49 -14.73
CA CYS A 328 -15.08 6.69 -14.06
C CYS A 328 -14.53 5.38 -13.50
N VAL A 329 -15.40 4.60 -12.86
CA VAL A 329 -15.07 3.34 -12.20
C VAL A 329 -16.19 2.34 -12.52
N VAL A 330 -15.80 1.14 -12.96
CA VAL A 330 -16.71 0.01 -13.15
C VAL A 330 -16.29 -1.09 -12.19
N TYR A 331 -17.27 -1.68 -11.51
CA TYR A 331 -17.06 -2.70 -10.49
C TYR A 331 -18.12 -3.80 -10.61
N ALA A 332 -17.80 -4.98 -10.10
CA ALA A 332 -18.79 -6.02 -9.87
C ALA A 332 -19.43 -5.79 -8.48
N PRO A 333 -20.76 -5.64 -8.41
CA PRO A 333 -21.49 -5.63 -7.15
C PRO A 333 -21.23 -6.89 -6.35
N VAL A 334 -21.26 -6.77 -5.02
CA VAL A 334 -21.05 -7.86 -4.08
C VAL A 334 -22.25 -7.98 -3.17
N GLU A 335 -22.74 -9.20 -3.02
CA GLU A 335 -23.85 -9.56 -2.16
C GLU A 335 -23.41 -10.67 -1.22
N GLU A 336 -23.77 -10.59 0.06
CA GLU A 336 -23.60 -11.71 0.99
C GLU A 336 -24.52 -12.86 0.57
N ILE A 337 -24.00 -14.09 0.60
CA ILE A 337 -24.81 -15.29 0.44
C ILE A 337 -25.38 -15.64 1.81
N GLY A 338 -26.68 -15.42 1.94
CA GLY A 338 -27.37 -15.41 3.23
C GLY A 338 -27.92 -14.01 3.51
N SER A 339 -29.02 -13.91 4.25
CA SER A 339 -29.67 -12.62 4.57
C SER A 339 -29.35 -12.17 5.99
N GLU A 340 -28.17 -12.51 6.50
CA GLU A 340 -27.79 -12.30 7.91
C GLU A 340 -27.02 -11.01 8.12
N ASN A 341 -26.54 -10.34 7.06
CA ASN A 341 -25.73 -9.11 7.13
C ASN A 341 -24.43 -9.26 7.95
N ARG A 342 -23.87 -10.47 8.00
CA ARG A 342 -22.64 -10.79 8.75
C ARG A 342 -21.43 -10.07 8.18
N LEU A 343 -21.34 -9.97 6.86
CA LEU A 343 -20.26 -9.25 6.18
C LEU A 343 -20.24 -7.78 6.59
N SER A 344 -21.42 -7.14 6.60
CA SER A 344 -21.56 -5.73 6.99
C SER A 344 -21.16 -5.52 8.44
N ARG A 345 -21.64 -6.36 9.37
CA ARG A 345 -21.26 -6.29 10.80
C ARG A 345 -19.76 -6.46 11.00
N ALA A 346 -19.14 -7.46 10.37
CA ALA A 346 -17.71 -7.69 10.47
C ALA A 346 -16.89 -6.51 9.93
N CYS A 347 -17.31 -5.92 8.81
CA CYS A 347 -16.68 -4.71 8.29
C CYS A 347 -16.87 -3.51 9.22
N GLN A 348 -18.04 -3.37 9.86
CA GLN A 348 -18.31 -2.30 10.81
C GLN A 348 -17.41 -2.42 12.05
N VAL A 349 -17.22 -3.62 12.59
CA VAL A 349 -16.27 -3.88 13.70
C VAL A 349 -14.86 -3.43 13.34
N ILE A 350 -14.42 -3.70 12.11
CA ILE A 350 -13.13 -3.24 11.60
C ILE A 350 -13.09 -1.71 11.49
N ILE A 351 -14.12 -1.10 10.92
CA ILE A 351 -14.22 0.36 10.75
C ILE A 351 -14.17 1.05 12.11
N ASP A 352 -15.03 0.66 13.04
CA ASP A 352 -15.15 1.27 14.36
C ASP A 352 -13.84 1.22 15.12
N ALA A 353 -13.15 0.08 15.14
CA ALA A 353 -11.87 -0.06 15.82
C ALA A 353 -10.77 0.85 15.23
N PHE A 354 -10.73 1.00 13.90
CA PHE A 354 -9.78 1.90 13.25
C PHE A 354 -10.14 3.39 13.45
N VAL A 355 -11.43 3.71 13.58
CA VAL A 355 -11.91 5.05 13.92
C VAL A 355 -11.53 5.39 15.37
N GLU A 356 -11.81 4.49 16.32
CA GLU A 356 -11.47 4.62 17.74
C GLU A 356 -9.95 4.77 17.94
N ALA A 357 -9.15 4.05 17.16
CA ALA A 357 -7.69 4.18 17.17
C ALA A 357 -7.15 5.47 16.49
N GLY A 358 -8.02 6.33 15.97
CA GLY A 358 -7.64 7.58 15.30
C GLY A 358 -6.87 7.37 14.00
N LEU A 359 -7.07 6.23 13.32
CA LEU A 359 -6.39 5.87 12.07
C LEU A 359 -7.13 6.32 10.81
N VAL A 360 -8.43 6.61 10.93
CA VAL A 360 -9.31 7.07 9.85
C VAL A 360 -9.40 8.59 9.86
N LEU A 361 -9.42 9.22 8.67
CA LEU A 361 -9.62 10.67 8.56
C LEU A 361 -11.07 11.03 8.84
N GLU A 362 -11.33 12.13 9.55
CA GLU A 362 -12.68 12.64 9.86
C GLU A 362 -13.63 12.68 8.66
N ARG A 363 -13.12 13.08 7.48
CA ARG A 363 -13.91 13.14 6.24
C ARG A 363 -14.35 11.75 5.74
N ASP A 364 -13.57 10.73 6.05
CA ASP A 364 -13.77 9.35 5.60
C ASP A 364 -14.71 8.58 6.56
N ILE A 365 -14.83 9.01 7.83
CA ILE A 365 -15.74 8.42 8.84
C ILE A 365 -17.21 8.54 8.42
N ARG A 366 -17.57 9.65 7.76
CA ARG A 366 -18.97 9.94 7.38
C ARG A 366 -19.45 9.20 6.14
N HIS A 367 -18.60 8.41 5.51
CA HIS A 367 -18.94 7.68 4.30
C HIS A 367 -19.44 6.27 4.65
N GLU A 368 -20.66 5.96 4.22
CA GLU A 368 -21.21 4.60 4.32
C GLU A 368 -20.35 3.64 3.49
N LEU A 369 -20.04 2.47 4.07
CA LEU A 369 -19.26 1.46 3.40
C LEU A 369 -20.05 0.89 2.22
N LYS A 370 -19.51 1.09 1.02
CA LYS A 370 -19.97 0.41 -0.19
C LYS A 370 -18.91 -0.56 -0.67
N LEU A 371 -19.06 -1.84 -0.33
CA LEU A 371 -18.19 -2.87 -0.86
C LEU A 371 -18.38 -3.00 -2.37
N HIS A 372 -17.28 -3.03 -3.10
CA HIS A 372 -17.27 -3.13 -4.55
C HIS A 372 -15.99 -3.79 -5.04
N ALA A 373 -16.11 -4.74 -5.96
CA ALA A 373 -14.96 -5.38 -6.59
C ALA A 373 -14.60 -4.62 -7.87
N THR A 374 -13.69 -3.65 -7.78
CA THR A 374 -13.35 -2.79 -8.91
C THR A 374 -12.71 -3.59 -10.05
N VAL A 375 -13.27 -3.52 -11.26
CA VAL A 375 -12.71 -4.18 -12.45
C VAL A 375 -12.00 -3.18 -13.37
N MET A 376 -12.44 -1.91 -13.39
CA MET A 376 -11.84 -0.84 -14.19
C MET A 376 -11.89 0.50 -13.46
N ASN A 377 -10.82 1.30 -13.58
CA ASN A 377 -10.73 2.64 -12.98
C ASN A 377 -9.94 3.58 -13.90
N ALA A 378 -10.59 4.65 -14.38
CA ALA A 378 -9.98 5.64 -15.27
C ALA A 378 -8.77 6.36 -14.64
N LYS A 379 -8.71 6.45 -13.29
CA LYS A 379 -7.57 7.05 -12.57
C LYS A 379 -6.27 6.30 -12.79
N HIS A 380 -6.32 5.01 -13.18
CA HIS A 380 -5.14 4.19 -13.42
C HIS A 380 -4.56 4.36 -14.83
N ARG A 381 -5.15 5.23 -15.67
CA ARG A 381 -4.65 5.52 -17.01
C ARG A 381 -3.18 5.95 -16.95
N LYS A 382 -2.31 5.21 -17.64
CA LYS A 382 -0.89 5.57 -17.77
C LYS A 382 -0.78 6.88 -18.58
N ARG A 383 0.19 7.71 -18.21
CA ARG A 383 0.49 8.94 -18.96
C ARG A 383 1.05 8.59 -20.34
N ARG A 384 0.67 9.35 -21.37
CA ARG A 384 1.28 9.28 -22.70
C ARG A 384 2.14 10.53 -22.91
N GLY A 385 3.45 10.39 -22.74
CA GLY A 385 4.42 11.50 -22.81
C GLY A 385 4.16 12.59 -21.76
N ASN A 386 4.61 13.83 -22.04
CA ASN A 386 4.51 14.97 -21.13
C ASN A 386 3.10 15.55 -20.99
N ARG A 387 2.10 15.07 -21.76
CA ARG A 387 0.71 15.52 -21.64
C ARG A 387 -0.07 14.61 -20.70
N LYS A 388 -0.56 15.19 -19.60
CA LYS A 388 -1.58 14.58 -18.76
C LYS A 388 -2.90 14.58 -19.55
N VAL A 389 -3.16 13.53 -20.33
CA VAL A 389 -4.49 13.30 -20.92
C VAL A 389 -5.43 12.94 -19.75
N LYS A 390 -5.95 13.97 -19.08
CA LYS A 390 -6.98 13.86 -18.03
C LYS A 390 -8.32 13.51 -18.68
N SER A 391 -8.46 12.29 -19.17
CA SER A 391 -9.80 11.72 -19.29
C SER A 391 -10.03 10.86 -18.08
N ASP A 392 -10.71 11.44 -17.08
CA ASP A 392 -11.11 10.74 -15.86
C ASP A 392 -12.31 9.81 -16.11
N PHE A 393 -12.63 9.53 -17.38
CA PHE A 393 -13.71 8.68 -17.82
C PHE A 393 -13.37 7.85 -19.08
N PHE A 394 -14.17 6.82 -19.32
CA PHE A 394 -14.22 6.00 -20.54
C PHE A 394 -15.67 5.62 -20.85
N ASN A 395 -15.94 5.22 -22.09
CA ASN A 395 -17.27 4.77 -22.49
C ASN A 395 -17.43 3.28 -22.19
N ALA A 396 -18.25 2.96 -21.18
CA ALA A 396 -18.55 1.61 -20.74
C ALA A 396 -19.85 1.03 -21.36
N CYS A 397 -20.54 1.74 -22.27
CA CYS A 397 -21.81 1.27 -22.81
C CYS A 397 -21.68 -0.11 -23.50
N GLY A 398 -20.62 -0.32 -24.29
CA GLY A 398 -20.37 -1.61 -24.93
C GLY A 398 -20.06 -2.72 -23.90
N ILE A 399 -19.32 -2.38 -22.85
CA ILE A 399 -18.97 -3.29 -21.76
C ILE A 399 -20.23 -3.74 -21.02
N PHE A 400 -21.14 -2.83 -20.68
CA PHE A 400 -22.39 -3.17 -20.00
C PHE A 400 -23.35 -3.96 -20.91
N LYS A 401 -23.35 -3.72 -22.22
CA LYS A 401 -24.13 -4.54 -23.15
C LYS A 401 -23.67 -6.00 -23.18
N GLN A 402 -22.37 -6.24 -23.05
CA GLN A 402 -21.79 -7.58 -23.13
C GLN A 402 -21.71 -8.29 -21.77
N PHE A 403 -21.31 -7.57 -20.73
CA PHE A 403 -20.97 -8.11 -19.40
C PHE A 403 -21.84 -7.55 -18.26
N GLY A 404 -22.86 -6.74 -18.57
CA GLY A 404 -23.68 -6.08 -17.55
C GLY A 404 -24.40 -7.05 -16.61
N SER A 405 -24.68 -8.27 -17.08
CA SER A 405 -25.30 -9.36 -16.31
C SER A 405 -24.33 -10.53 -16.03
N GLU A 406 -23.02 -10.31 -16.15
CA GLU A 406 -22.00 -11.36 -15.98
C GLU A 406 -22.09 -12.03 -14.59
N GLU A 407 -22.07 -13.36 -14.55
CA GLU A 407 -22.05 -14.11 -13.29
C GLU A 407 -20.60 -14.45 -12.92
N TRP A 408 -19.99 -13.55 -12.14
CA TRP A 408 -18.61 -13.69 -11.69
C TRP A 408 -18.45 -14.89 -10.75
N GLY A 409 -19.44 -15.22 -9.93
CA GLY A 409 -19.49 -16.46 -9.14
C GLY A 409 -19.68 -16.22 -7.65
N GLU A 410 -19.46 -17.28 -6.88
CA GLU A 410 -19.63 -17.33 -5.43
C GLU A 410 -18.32 -17.71 -4.77
N TYR A 411 -17.91 -16.95 -3.75
CA TYR A 411 -16.56 -17.03 -3.21
C TYR A 411 -16.57 -16.93 -1.69
N LEU A 412 -15.78 -17.79 -1.05
CA LEU A 412 -15.51 -17.72 0.39
C LEU A 412 -14.58 -16.53 0.68
N ILE A 413 -14.93 -15.70 1.65
CA ILE A 413 -14.03 -14.70 2.22
C ILE A 413 -13.24 -15.35 3.35
N ARG A 414 -11.92 -15.51 3.16
CA ARG A 414 -11.04 -16.23 4.07
C ARG A 414 -10.37 -15.38 5.14
N GLU A 415 -10.16 -14.10 4.85
CA GLU A 415 -9.36 -13.23 5.71
C GLU A 415 -9.57 -11.75 5.36
N ALA A 416 -9.20 -10.89 6.30
CA ALA A 416 -9.02 -9.45 6.07
C ALA A 416 -7.53 -9.09 6.15
N HIS A 417 -7.09 -8.22 5.24
CA HIS A 417 -5.70 -7.79 5.11
C HIS A 417 -5.57 -6.29 5.40
N LEU A 418 -4.56 -5.91 6.17
CA LEU A 418 -3.95 -4.58 6.12
C LEU A 418 -2.82 -4.61 5.08
N SER A 419 -3.03 -3.93 3.96
CA SER A 419 -2.09 -3.95 2.83
C SER A 419 -1.45 -2.58 2.59
N GLN A 420 -0.19 -2.59 2.18
CA GLN A 420 0.52 -1.40 1.71
C GLN A 420 0.25 -1.18 0.21
N ARG A 421 -0.18 0.03 -0.14
CA ARG A 421 -0.46 0.41 -1.52
C ARG A 421 0.85 0.55 -2.30
N PHE A 422 0.86 0.07 -3.54
CA PHE A 422 2.00 0.14 -4.47
C PHE A 422 3.24 -0.66 -4.07
N LYS A 423 3.18 -1.44 -2.99
CA LYS A 423 4.17 -2.45 -2.66
C LYS A 423 3.53 -3.82 -2.86
N TYR A 424 4.26 -4.75 -3.47
CA TYR A 424 3.73 -6.06 -3.84
C TYR A 424 4.65 -7.17 -3.35
N ASP A 425 4.06 -8.29 -2.94
CA ASP A 425 4.78 -9.50 -2.56
C ASP A 425 5.12 -10.35 -3.80
N GLU A 426 5.89 -11.43 -3.60
CA GLU A 426 6.36 -12.30 -4.68
C GLU A 426 5.23 -12.91 -5.53
N ASN A 427 4.08 -13.15 -4.93
CA ASN A 427 2.89 -13.65 -5.62
C ASN A 427 2.25 -12.58 -6.56
N GLY A 428 2.62 -11.31 -6.41
CA GLY A 428 2.09 -10.16 -7.12
C GLY A 428 0.84 -9.52 -6.50
N TYR A 429 0.41 -9.99 -5.33
CA TYR A 429 -0.60 -9.33 -4.49
C TYR A 429 0.03 -8.16 -3.73
N TYR A 430 -0.78 -7.28 -3.15
CA TYR A 430 -0.27 -6.19 -2.32
C TYR A 430 0.50 -6.72 -1.11
N HIS A 431 1.55 -6.00 -0.73
CA HIS A 431 2.33 -6.33 0.47
C HIS A 431 1.43 -6.32 1.71
N CYS A 432 1.33 -7.47 2.36
CA CYS A 432 0.51 -7.65 3.54
C CYS A 432 1.30 -7.28 4.80
N CYS A 433 0.87 -6.21 5.49
CA CYS A 433 1.44 -5.82 6.78
C CYS A 433 0.93 -6.72 7.91
N ALA A 434 -0.35 -7.09 7.84
CA ALA A 434 -1.03 -7.95 8.79
C ALA A 434 -2.30 -8.53 8.18
N SER A 435 -2.71 -9.72 8.63
CA SER A 435 -4.02 -10.28 8.32
C SER A 435 -4.67 -10.90 9.55
N ILE A 436 -5.99 -11.05 9.48
CA ILE A 436 -6.79 -11.84 10.42
C ILE A 436 -7.65 -12.85 9.65
N PRO A 437 -7.75 -14.10 10.15
CA PRO A 437 -8.55 -15.13 9.49
C PRO A 437 -10.04 -14.90 9.73
N PHE A 438 -10.84 -15.33 8.77
CA PHE A 438 -12.29 -15.53 8.91
C PHE A 438 -12.56 -17.03 9.07
N PRO A 439 -13.76 -17.45 9.54
CA PRO A 439 -14.04 -18.86 9.73
C PRO A 439 -14.02 -19.64 8.40
N GLU A 440 -13.24 -20.72 8.31
CA GLU A 440 -13.14 -21.54 7.09
C GLU A 440 -14.00 -22.82 7.16
N ASN A 441 -14.18 -23.39 8.36
CA ASN A 441 -14.94 -24.60 8.58
C ASN A 441 -16.16 -24.30 9.46
N MET A 442 -17.25 -25.05 9.27
CA MET A 442 -18.28 -25.11 10.31
C MET A 442 -17.64 -25.74 11.55
N GLN A 443 -17.60 -25.02 12.67
CA GLN A 443 -17.44 -25.67 13.97
C GLN A 443 -18.68 -26.54 14.16
N VAL A 444 -18.49 -27.86 14.07
CA VAL A 444 -19.50 -28.83 14.47
C VAL A 444 -19.27 -28.99 15.96
N ASP A 445 -20.15 -28.40 16.77
CA ASP A 445 -20.17 -28.57 18.22
C ASP A 445 -20.41 -30.04 18.62
#